data_AF-A0A836VWS4-F1
#
_entry.id   AF-A0A836VWS4-F1
#
_cell.length_a   1.000
_cell.length_b   1.000
_cell.length_c   1.000
_cell.angle_alpha   90.00
_cell.angle_beta   90.00
_cell.angle_gamma   90.00
#
_symmetry.space_group_name_H-M   'P 1'
#
loop_
_entity.id
_entity.type
_entity.pdbx_description
1 polymer ?
#
loop_
_entity_poly.entity_id
_entity_poly.type
_entity_poly.pdbx_seq_one_letter_code
_entity_poly.pdbx_strand_id
1 'polypeptide(L)'
;MAAGVVVQDGQPLFWAEYRKGIQILNNNKIQALQMPKSIEKSGMSLWHFLFECHNGRIFRPLLGKYTWLFVPLGGIILVLSVFTGSYDWLFRRVLARKKRPNMVGGER
;
A
#
# COMPACT_ATOMS: atom_id res chain seq x y z
N MET A 1 -0.62 20.86 13.47
CA MET A 1 -0.89 20.04 14.67
C MET A 1 0.32 19.15 14.84
N ALA A 2 1.20 19.49 15.77
CA ALA A 2 2.37 18.68 16.09
C ALA A 2 1.90 17.40 16.80
N ALA A 3 2.44 16.25 16.40
CA ALA A 3 2.12 14.95 16.97
C ALA A 3 2.91 14.68 18.25
N GLY A 4 4.04 15.37 18.45
CA GLY A 4 4.83 15.30 19.68
C GLY A 4 6.00 16.26 19.67
N VAL A 5 6.44 16.65 20.86
CA VAL A 5 7.64 17.48 21.12
C VAL A 5 8.54 16.70 22.05
N VAL A 6 9.83 16.62 21.71
CA VAL A 6 10.85 16.06 22.59
C VAL A 6 11.63 17.21 23.21
N VAL A 7 11.62 17.29 24.54
CA VAL A 7 12.33 18.30 25.32
C VAL A 7 13.49 17.62 26.02
N GLN A 8 14.68 18.21 25.91
CA GLN A 8 15.87 17.78 26.64
C GLN A 8 16.50 19.00 27.29
N ASP A 9 16.85 18.91 28.57
CA ASP A 9 17.44 20.01 29.35
C ASP A 9 16.60 21.31 29.33
N GLY A 10 15.26 21.17 29.33
CA GLY A 10 14.34 22.31 29.30
C GLY A 10 14.22 23.01 27.94
N GLN A 11 14.89 22.52 26.90
CA GLN A 11 14.82 23.07 25.54
C GLN A 11 14.15 22.08 24.58
N PRO A 12 13.21 22.53 23.71
CA PRO A 12 12.61 21.67 22.70
C PRO A 12 13.66 21.32 21.66
N LEU A 13 13.94 20.03 21.50
CA LEU A 13 15.00 19.55 20.63
C LEU A 13 14.49 19.37 19.19
N PHE A 14 13.36 18.68 19.06
CA PHE A 14 12.62 18.53 17.81
C PHE A 14 11.13 18.34 18.08
N TRP A 15 10.31 18.72 17.09
CA TRP A 15 8.92 18.29 17.03
C TRP A 15 8.71 17.34 15.86
N ALA A 16 7.80 16.38 16.04
CA ALA A 16 7.31 15.53 14.97
C ALA A 16 5.95 16.07 14.52
N GLU A 17 5.88 16.64 13.31
CA GLU A 17 4.62 17.08 12.72
C GLU A 17 4.22 16.15 11.57
N TYR A 18 2.95 15.79 11.51
CA TYR A 18 2.44 14.82 10.53
C TYR A 18 2.70 15.24 9.07
N ARG A 19 2.51 16.52 8.75
CA ARG A 19 2.72 17.06 7.39
C ARG A 19 4.18 17.28 7.03
N LYS A 20 4.97 17.80 7.96
CA LYS A 20 6.35 18.28 7.69
C LYS A 20 7.44 17.32 8.16
N GLY A 21 7.07 16.28 8.89
CA GLY A 21 7.99 15.31 9.45
C GLY A 21 8.66 15.83 10.73
N ILE A 22 9.86 15.34 10.99
CA ILE A 22 10.66 15.79 12.13
C ILE A 22 11.33 17.11 11.76
N GLN A 23 11.08 18.15 12.56
CA GLN A 23 11.80 19.42 12.43
C GLN A 23 12.65 19.66 13.66
N ILE A 24 13.92 19.94 13.41
CA ILE A 24 14.92 20.19 14.45
C ILE A 24 14.81 21.66 14.83
N LEU A 25 14.63 21.90 16.12
CA LEU A 25 14.52 23.24 16.69
C LEU A 25 15.86 23.69 17.26
N ASN A 26 16.69 22.73 17.69
CA ASN A 26 18.00 22.99 18.25
C ASN A 26 19.07 22.12 17.57
N ASN A 27 19.79 22.72 16.61
CA ASN A 27 20.76 22.03 15.73
C ASN A 27 22.00 21.46 16.45
N ASN A 28 22.25 21.82 17.70
CA ASN A 28 23.52 21.48 18.36
C ASN A 28 23.59 20.06 18.95
N LYS A 29 22.48 19.32 19.02
CA LYS A 29 22.46 17.99 19.70
C LYS A 29 21.99 16.81 18.86
N ILE A 30 21.41 17.02 17.67
CA ILE A 30 20.87 15.92 16.85
C ILE A 30 21.27 16.04 15.39
N GLN A 31 21.78 14.94 14.83
CA GLN A 31 21.88 14.76 13.39
C GLN A 31 20.49 14.60 12.80
N ALA A 32 20.16 15.45 11.83
CA ALA A 32 18.94 15.32 11.07
C ALA A 32 18.89 13.98 10.34
N LEU A 33 17.79 13.25 10.49
CA LEU A 33 17.46 12.17 9.57
C LEU A 33 17.35 12.79 8.17
N GLN A 34 18.29 12.45 7.30
CA GLN A 34 18.33 13.02 5.97
C GLN A 34 17.13 12.55 5.16
N MET A 35 16.32 13.49 4.67
CA MET A 35 15.30 13.18 3.69
C MET A 35 15.94 12.90 2.32
N PRO A 36 15.35 12.02 1.50
CA PRO A 36 15.78 11.88 0.12
C PRO A 36 15.69 13.22 -0.60
N LYS A 37 16.76 13.62 -1.31
CA LYS A 37 16.85 14.91 -2.03
C LYS A 37 15.69 15.16 -3.00
N SER A 38 15.10 14.10 -3.53
CA SER A 38 13.94 14.16 -4.43
C SER A 38 12.66 14.64 -3.75
N ILE A 39 12.47 14.31 -2.46
CA ILE A 39 11.27 14.63 -1.68
C ILE A 39 11.50 15.85 -0.80
N GLU A 40 12.74 16.13 -0.41
CA GLU A 40 13.11 17.29 0.42
C GLU A 40 12.56 18.62 -0.13
N LYS A 41 12.61 18.82 -1.46
CA LYS A 41 12.10 20.04 -2.12
C LYS A 41 10.60 20.26 -1.99
N SER A 42 9.84 19.20 -1.74
CA SER A 42 8.38 19.26 -1.69
C SER A 42 7.84 19.70 -0.32
N GLY A 43 8.69 19.76 0.71
CA GLY A 43 8.31 20.19 2.06
C GLY A 43 7.30 19.27 2.78
N MET A 44 7.02 18.09 2.20
CA MET A 44 6.16 17.07 2.80
C MET A 44 6.99 15.96 3.46
N SER A 45 6.44 15.39 4.53
CA SER A 45 7.02 14.22 5.20
C SER A 45 6.99 12.98 4.31
N LEU A 46 7.93 12.05 4.52
CA LEU A 46 7.93 10.77 3.83
C LEU A 46 6.62 10.00 4.02
N TRP A 47 6.04 10.09 5.23
CA TRP A 47 4.75 9.49 5.55
C TRP A 47 3.61 10.12 4.73
N HIS A 48 3.58 11.44 4.62
CA HIS A 48 2.60 12.14 3.79
C HIS A 48 2.72 11.74 2.32
N PHE A 49 3.94 11.63 1.80
CA PHE A 49 4.20 11.14 0.45
C PHE A 49 3.70 9.69 0.25
N LEU A 50 4.05 8.78 1.16
CA LEU A 50 3.57 7.39 1.15
C LEU A 50 2.05 7.30 1.20
N PHE A 51 1.41 8.18 1.98
CA PHE A 51 -0.05 8.25 2.03
C PHE A 51 -0.64 8.69 0.68
N GLU A 52 -0.04 9.66 0.00
CA GLU A 52 -0.47 10.05 -1.35
C GLU A 52 -0.25 8.92 -2.36
N CYS A 53 0.84 8.16 -2.25
CA CYS A 53 1.10 6.97 -3.05
C CYS A 53 0.05 5.87 -2.79
N HIS A 54 -0.21 5.55 -1.52
CA HIS A 54 -1.13 4.49 -1.11
C HIS A 54 -2.57 4.76 -1.54
N ASN A 55 -3.03 6.00 -1.44
CA ASN A 55 -4.36 6.39 -1.93
C ASN A 55 -4.44 6.49 -3.46
N GLY A 56 -3.36 6.19 -4.18
CA GLY A 56 -3.27 6.33 -5.63
C GLY A 56 -3.33 7.79 -6.11
N ARG A 57 -3.13 8.75 -5.20
CA ARG A 57 -3.28 10.18 -5.47
C ARG A 57 -2.13 10.72 -6.33
N ILE A 58 -0.99 10.03 -6.33
CA ILE A 58 0.13 10.26 -7.25
C ILE A 58 -0.27 10.11 -8.72
N PHE A 59 -1.33 9.35 -9.03
CA PHE A 59 -1.82 9.17 -10.40
C PHE A 59 -2.81 10.27 -10.80
N ARG A 60 -3.12 11.24 -9.95
CA ARG A 60 -4.00 12.37 -10.30
C ARG A 60 -3.57 13.14 -11.56
N PRO A 61 -2.27 13.40 -11.80
CA PRO A 61 -1.84 14.06 -13.04
C PRO A 61 -2.17 13.24 -14.29
N LEU A 62 -2.21 11.91 -14.16
CA LEU A 62 -2.41 10.98 -15.27
C LEU A 62 -3.89 10.59 -15.48
N LEU A 63 -4.62 10.35 -14.39
CA LEU A 63 -6.01 9.85 -14.37
C LEU A 63 -7.03 10.92 -13.98
N GLY A 64 -6.58 12.12 -13.60
CA GLY A 64 -7.44 13.25 -13.23
C GLY A 64 -8.41 12.91 -12.09
N LYS A 65 -9.66 13.36 -12.23
CA LYS A 65 -10.77 13.15 -11.28
C LYS A 65 -11.14 11.66 -11.10
N TYR A 66 -10.78 10.81 -12.05
CA TYR A 66 -11.13 9.39 -12.04
C TYR A 66 -10.17 8.51 -11.22
N THR A 67 -9.13 9.08 -10.60
CA THR A 67 -8.23 8.35 -9.68
C THR A 67 -9.00 7.59 -8.58
N TRP A 68 -10.10 8.18 -8.08
CA TRP A 68 -10.93 7.53 -7.08
C TRP A 68 -11.66 6.28 -7.60
N LEU A 69 -11.95 6.20 -8.91
CA LEU A 69 -12.63 5.04 -9.51
C LEU A 69 -11.67 3.87 -9.79
N PHE A 70 -10.37 4.13 -9.88
CA PHE A 70 -9.39 3.10 -10.17
C PHE A 70 -9.38 2.00 -9.08
N VAL A 71 -9.44 2.40 -7.81
CA VAL A 71 -9.45 1.49 -6.65
C VAL A 71 -10.68 0.57 -6.64
N PRO A 72 -11.94 1.05 -6.69
CA PRO A 72 -13.11 0.19 -6.70
C PRO A 72 -13.20 -0.67 -7.97
N LEU A 73 -12.80 -0.16 -9.13
CA LEU A 73 -12.81 -0.92 -10.37
C LEU A 73 -11.79 -2.07 -10.33
N GLY A 74 -10.57 -1.80 -9.88
CA GLY A 74 -9.53 -2.81 -9.68
C GLY A 74 -9.94 -3.88 -8.67
N GLY A 75 -10.64 -3.47 -7.59
CA GLY A 75 -11.23 -4.39 -6.62
C GLY A 75 -12.25 -5.33 -7.25
N ILE A 76 -13.19 -4.81 -8.06
CA ILE A 76 -14.18 -5.63 -8.78
C ILE A 76 -13.49 -6.63 -9.71
N ILE A 77 -12.49 -6.19 -10.47
CA ILE A 77 -11.75 -7.06 -11.40
C ILE A 77 -11.03 -8.18 -10.64
N LEU A 78 -10.38 -7.87 -9.51
CA LEU A 78 -9.73 -8.87 -8.66
C LEU A 78 -10.73 -9.87 -8.09
N VAL A 79 -11.87 -9.40 -7.59
CA VAL A 79 -12.94 -10.26 -7.10
C VAL A 79 -13.41 -11.19 -8.21
N LEU A 80 -13.72 -10.67 -9.40
CA LEU A 80 -14.11 -11.48 -10.56
C LEU A 80 -13.02 -12.48 -10.98
N SER A 81 -11.75 -12.11 -10.91
CA SER A 81 -10.62 -13.00 -11.20
C SER A 81 -10.53 -14.15 -10.20
N VAL A 82 -10.73 -13.88 -8.90
CA VAL A 82 -10.79 -14.92 -7.87
C VAL A 82 -12.01 -15.80 -8.03
N PHE A 83 -13.17 -15.24 -8.34
CA PHE A 83 -14.39 -16.00 -8.60
C PHE A 83 -14.26 -16.94 -9.80
N THR A 84 -13.75 -16.44 -10.92
CA THR A 84 -13.53 -17.24 -12.14
C THR A 84 -12.48 -18.33 -11.92
N GLY A 85 -11.36 -18.02 -11.27
CA GLY A 85 -10.35 -19.02 -10.92
C GLY A 85 -10.87 -20.10 -9.94
N SER A 86 -11.65 -19.70 -8.95
CA SER A 86 -12.26 -20.64 -8.00
C SER A 86 -13.30 -21.54 -8.68
N TYR A 87 -14.11 -20.99 -9.58
CA TYR A 87 -15.08 -21.73 -10.37
C TYR A 87 -14.40 -22.75 -11.29
N ASP A 88 -13.37 -22.33 -12.03
CA ASP A 88 -12.61 -23.22 -12.92
C ASP A 88 -11.92 -24.36 -12.13
N TRP A 89 -11.35 -24.05 -10.96
CA TRP A 89 -10.78 -25.07 -10.08
C TRP A 89 -11.82 -26.08 -9.56
N LEU A 90 -12.98 -25.61 -9.10
CA LEU A 90 -14.08 -26.46 -8.65
C LEU A 90 -14.57 -27.37 -9.79
N PHE A 91 -14.84 -26.79 -10.96
CA PHE A 91 -15.37 -27.50 -12.12
C PHE A 91 -14.38 -28.56 -12.61
N ARG A 92 -13.09 -28.22 -12.71
CA ARG A 92 -12.03 -29.18 -13.08
C ARG A 92 -11.89 -30.30 -12.06
N ARG A 93 -11.92 -30.02 -10.75
CA ARG A 93 -11.81 -31.07 -9.72
C ARG A 93 -13.04 -31.99 -9.69
N VAL A 94 -14.24 -31.45 -9.82
CA VAL A 94 -15.48 -32.24 -9.77
C VAL A 94 -15.64 -33.09 -11.04
N LEU A 95 -15.35 -32.54 -12.22
CA LEU A 95 -15.47 -33.29 -13.47
C LEU A 95 -14.31 -34.25 -13.75
N ALA A 96 -13.08 -33.92 -13.35
CA ALA A 96 -11.95 -34.85 -13.47
C ALA A 96 -12.13 -36.09 -12.59
N ARG A 97 -12.80 -35.96 -11.42
CA ARG A 97 -13.21 -37.11 -10.60
C ARG A 97 -14.28 -37.97 -11.30
N LYS A 98 -15.17 -37.37 -12.09
CA LYS A 98 -16.25 -38.07 -12.80
C LYS A 98 -15.79 -38.84 -14.06
N LYS A 99 -14.61 -38.52 -14.62
CA LYS A 99 -13.98 -39.23 -15.76
C LYS A 99 -13.11 -40.45 -15.38
N ARG A 100 -13.02 -40.82 -14.10
CA ARG A 100 -12.39 -42.08 -13.66
C ARG A 100 -13.41 -43.17 -13.22
N PRO A 101 -14.50 -43.47 -13.94
CA PRO A 101 -15.20 -44.73 -13.73
C PRO A 101 -14.49 -45.82 -14.55
N ASN A 102 -13.92 -46.79 -13.85
CA ASN A 102 -13.59 -48.14 -14.35
C ASN A 102 -12.39 -48.28 -15.31
N MET A 103 -11.18 -48.34 -14.74
CA MET A 103 -10.09 -49.18 -15.27
C MET A 103 -9.65 -50.21 -14.23
N VAL A 104 -10.62 -50.90 -13.62
CA VAL A 104 -10.41 -52.09 -12.80
C VAL A 104 -11.46 -53.11 -13.23
N GLY A 105 -11.10 -53.92 -14.22
CA GLY A 105 -12.00 -54.88 -14.86
C GLY A 105 -11.31 -55.58 -16.02
N GLY A 106 -10.08 -56.01 -15.79
CA GLY A 106 -9.34 -56.90 -16.67
C GLY A 106 -8.63 -57.93 -15.78
N GLU A 107 -8.64 -59.17 -16.22
CA GLU A 107 -8.03 -60.37 -15.59
C GLU A 107 -8.90 -61.08 -14.55
N ARG A 108 -9.83 -61.92 -15.04
CA ARG A 108 -9.82 -63.38 -14.78
C ARG A 108 -10.39 -64.11 -15.99
#